data_AF-A0A8H4UXF7-F1
#
_entry.id   AF-A0A8H4UXF7-F1
#
_cell.length_a   1.000
_cell.length_b   1.000
_cell.length_c   1.000
_cell.angle_alpha   90.00
_cell.angle_beta   90.00
_cell.angle_gamma   90.00
#
_symmetry.space_group_name_H-M   'P 1'
#
loop_
_entity.id
_entity.type
_entity.pdbx_description
1 polymer ?
#
loop_
_entity_poly.entity_id
_entity_poly.type
_entity_poly.pdbx_seq_one_letter_code
_entity_poly.pdbx_strand_id
1 'polypeptide(L)'
;MPMGKGFAITSDLNLRNMLLSGYEKHTRRNEDDEPSSKRRKLYALPKLKIAAITNDTVATLVSSAYCVKSLPNSRVTMAIIFGTGCNATIPMSLSDLHESKAKLVSSRDSKATQTVVNTEITISGAAAPLKELNIETRWDIELDRACSRPGFQ
;
A
#
# COMPACT_ATOMS: atom_id res chain seq x y z
N MET A 1 -12.99 9.31 -0.48
CA MET A 1 -12.06 9.43 -1.62
C MET A 1 -12.00 8.06 -2.31
N PRO A 2 -12.48 7.90 -3.54
CA PRO A 2 -12.34 6.64 -4.26
C PRO A 2 -10.87 6.47 -4.65
N MET A 3 -10.18 5.54 -3.99
CA MET A 3 -8.86 5.05 -4.38
C MET A 3 -8.97 4.44 -5.79
N GLY A 4 -7.87 4.39 -6.55
CA GLY A 4 -7.83 3.92 -7.94
C GLY A 4 -8.43 2.52 -8.17
N LYS A 5 -8.44 2.11 -9.46
CA LYS A 5 -9.16 0.96 -10.03
C LYS A 5 -9.33 -0.23 -9.05
N GLY A 6 -10.57 -0.48 -8.63
CA GLY A 6 -11.00 -1.74 -8.00
C GLY A 6 -11.24 -1.72 -6.49
N PHE A 7 -10.79 -0.70 -5.75
CA PHE A 7 -11.02 -0.62 -4.29
C PHE A 7 -11.92 0.57 -3.93
N ALA A 8 -13.23 0.39 -4.14
CA ALA A 8 -14.23 1.30 -3.58
C ALA A 8 -14.45 0.97 -2.09
N ILE A 9 -13.58 1.50 -1.22
CA ILE A 9 -13.77 1.43 0.23
C ILE A 9 -14.80 2.51 0.61
N THR A 10 -16.06 2.12 0.78
CA THR A 10 -17.18 3.03 1.06
C THR A 10 -17.28 3.45 2.54
N SER A 11 -16.13 3.69 3.20
CA SER A 11 -15.91 4.05 4.62
C SER A 11 -15.81 2.90 5.64
N ASP A 12 -14.98 3.14 6.67
CA ASP A 12 -14.64 2.32 7.85
C ASP A 12 -14.49 0.80 7.67
N LEU A 13 -13.87 0.42 6.56
CA LEU A 13 -13.61 -0.98 6.26
C LEU A 13 -12.40 -1.49 7.06
N ASN A 14 -12.65 -2.41 8.01
CA ASN A 14 -11.58 -3.13 8.69
C ASN A 14 -11.03 -4.26 7.80
N LEU A 15 -10.10 -3.91 6.89
CA LEU A 15 -9.47 -4.85 5.97
C LEU A 15 -8.90 -6.10 6.67
N ARG A 16 -8.31 -5.91 7.86
CA ARG A 16 -7.74 -7.02 8.64
C ARG A 16 -8.82 -8.05 8.96
N ASN A 17 -9.96 -7.62 9.48
CA ASN A 17 -11.04 -8.52 9.86
C ASN A 17 -11.63 -9.20 8.62
N MET A 18 -11.81 -8.49 7.51
CA MET A 18 -12.29 -9.11 6.27
C MET A 18 -11.36 -10.20 5.74
N LEU A 19 -10.05 -9.93 5.71
CA LEU A 19 -9.06 -10.90 5.27
C LEU A 19 -9.04 -12.14 6.19
N LEU A 20 -9.09 -11.93 7.51
CA LEU A 20 -9.17 -13.03 8.48
C LEU A 20 -10.47 -13.82 8.34
N SER A 21 -11.62 -13.17 8.22
CA SER A 21 -12.90 -13.86 8.01
C SER A 21 -12.96 -14.64 6.70
N GLY A 22 -12.34 -14.11 5.63
CA GLY A 22 -12.20 -14.84 4.37
C GLY A 22 -11.31 -16.08 4.52
N TYR A 23 -10.19 -15.94 5.22
CA TYR A 23 -9.25 -17.02 5.46
C TYR A 23 -9.83 -18.11 6.38
N GLU A 24 -10.53 -17.71 7.45
CA GLU A 24 -11.11 -18.63 8.43
C GLU A 24 -12.10 -19.61 7.81
N LYS A 25 -12.89 -19.17 6.81
CA LYS A 25 -13.80 -20.03 6.05
C LYS A 25 -13.11 -21.23 5.40
N HIS A 26 -11.83 -21.10 5.07
CA HIS A 26 -11.02 -22.16 4.45
C HIS A 26 -10.12 -22.91 5.45
N THR A 27 -10.17 -22.55 6.73
CA THR A 27 -9.49 -23.26 7.83
C THR A 27 -10.42 -24.18 8.62
N ARG A 28 -11.75 -24.00 8.55
CA ARG A 28 -12.72 -24.87 9.24
C ARG A 28 -12.83 -26.21 8.52
N ARG A 29 -12.37 -27.28 9.18
CA ARG A 29 -12.84 -28.64 8.92
C ARG A 29 -14.25 -28.74 9.50
N ASN A 30 -15.24 -29.17 8.73
CA ASN A 30 -16.41 -29.78 9.34
C ASN A 30 -15.92 -31.10 9.94
N GLU A 31 -15.99 -31.22 11.27
CA GLU A 31 -15.67 -32.48 11.96
C GLU A 31 -16.73 -33.55 11.68
N ASP A 32 -17.92 -33.15 11.22
CA ASP A 32 -19.07 -34.02 10.91
C ASP A 32 -19.19 -34.47 9.44
N ASP A 33 -18.28 -34.04 8.55
CA ASP A 33 -18.31 -34.47 7.14
C ASP A 33 -17.57 -35.82 6.97
N GLU A 34 -18.34 -36.91 6.99
CA GLU A 34 -17.88 -38.26 6.61
C GLU A 34 -17.06 -38.21 5.29
N PRO A 35 -15.86 -38.82 5.26
CA PRO A 35 -14.97 -38.73 4.11
C PRO A 35 -15.54 -39.51 2.92
N SER A 36 -16.32 -38.84 2.07
CA SER A 36 -16.66 -39.33 0.75
C SER A 36 -15.37 -39.61 -0.04
N SER A 37 -15.22 -40.84 -0.51
CA SER A 37 -14.08 -41.39 -1.26
C SER A 37 -13.67 -40.62 -2.54
N LYS A 38 -14.39 -39.56 -2.91
CA LYS A 38 -14.10 -38.67 -4.05
C LYS A 38 -13.64 -37.26 -3.66
N ARG A 39 -13.69 -36.85 -2.38
CA ARG A 39 -13.18 -35.53 -1.96
C ARG A 39 -11.69 -35.63 -1.67
N ARG A 40 -10.88 -35.17 -2.64
CA ARG A 40 -9.45 -34.86 -2.49
C ARG A 40 -9.16 -34.34 -1.07
N LYS A 41 -8.11 -34.87 -0.43
CA LYS A 41 -7.53 -34.34 0.82
C LYS A 41 -7.43 -32.81 0.74
N LEU A 42 -8.44 -32.12 1.22
CA LEU A 42 -8.42 -30.67 1.40
C LEU A 42 -7.61 -30.44 2.66
N TYR A 43 -6.32 -30.18 2.48
CA TYR A 43 -5.45 -29.77 3.58
C TYR A 43 -6.02 -28.49 4.17
N ALA A 44 -6.31 -28.50 5.48
CA ALA A 44 -6.71 -27.29 6.20
C ALA A 44 -5.58 -26.26 6.07
N LEU A 45 -5.91 -25.03 5.68
CA LEU A 45 -4.92 -23.97 5.56
C LEU A 45 -4.28 -23.68 6.94
N PRO A 46 -2.99 -23.33 7.00
CA PRO A 46 -2.29 -23.07 8.26
C PRO A 46 -2.87 -21.85 8.99
N LYS A 47 -2.79 -21.76 10.32
CA LYS A 47 -3.21 -20.52 11.02
C LYS A 47 -2.31 -19.34 10.62
N LEU A 48 -2.90 -18.20 10.26
CA LEU A 48 -2.16 -16.98 9.90
C LEU A 48 -2.42 -15.85 10.89
N LYS A 49 -1.40 -15.00 11.11
CA LYS A 49 -1.51 -13.73 11.84
C LYS A 49 -1.12 -12.59 10.91
N ILE A 50 -2.09 -11.78 10.51
CA ILE A 50 -1.82 -10.55 9.75
C ILE A 50 -1.25 -9.50 10.71
N ALA A 51 0.07 -9.31 10.65
CA ALA A 51 0.81 -8.38 11.52
C ALA A 51 0.93 -6.97 10.91
N ALA A 52 0.97 -6.87 9.58
CA ALA A 52 1.07 -5.61 8.85
C ALA A 52 0.34 -5.72 7.50
N ILE A 53 -0.17 -4.59 7.03
CA ILE A 53 -0.66 -4.40 5.67
C ILE A 53 0.13 -3.22 5.12
N THR A 54 0.69 -3.39 3.93
CA THR A 54 1.59 -2.42 3.31
C THR A 54 1.35 -2.36 1.81
N ASN A 55 1.90 -1.35 1.14
CA ASN A 55 1.87 -1.23 -0.32
C ASN A 55 3.21 -1.66 -0.94
N ASP A 56 3.25 -1.71 -2.27
CA ASP A 56 4.43 -2.16 -3.01
C ASP A 56 5.64 -1.22 -2.82
N THR A 57 5.43 0.10 -2.74
CA THR A 57 6.51 1.08 -2.56
C THR A 57 7.16 1.00 -1.18
N VAL A 58 6.38 0.82 -0.12
CA VAL A 58 6.88 0.57 1.24
C VAL A 58 7.59 -0.78 1.33
N ALA A 59 7.04 -1.83 0.70
CA ALA A 59 7.70 -3.13 0.63
C ALA A 59 9.06 -3.04 -0.08
N THR A 60 9.13 -2.27 -1.16
CA THR A 60 10.38 -1.97 -1.89
C THR A 60 11.40 -1.25 -1.01
N LEU A 61 10.95 -0.26 -0.22
CA LEU A 61 11.81 0.47 0.73
C LEU A 61 12.40 -0.48 1.77
N VAL A 62 11.58 -1.31 2.40
CA VAL A 62 12.01 -2.25 3.45
C VAL A 62 12.95 -3.31 2.88
N SER A 63 12.63 -3.86 1.70
CA SER A 63 13.48 -4.81 1.00
C SER A 63 14.87 -4.22 0.70
N SER A 64 14.90 -3.00 0.15
CA SER A 64 16.15 -2.31 -0.14
C SER A 64 16.93 -2.01 1.13
N ALA A 65 16.26 -1.54 2.19
CA ALA A 65 16.89 -1.23 3.47
C ALA A 65 17.51 -2.46 4.14
N TYR A 66 16.93 -3.64 3.92
CA TYR A 66 17.50 -4.91 4.35
C TYR A 66 18.78 -5.26 3.57
N CYS A 67 18.75 -5.14 2.23
CA CYS A 67 19.88 -5.47 1.35
C CYS A 67 21.07 -4.51 1.49
N VAL A 68 20.82 -3.21 1.67
CA VAL A 68 21.84 -2.14 1.73
C VAL A 68 22.68 -2.18 3.01
N LYS A 69 22.30 -2.97 4.03
CA LYS A 69 23.12 -3.21 5.24
C LYS A 69 24.52 -3.77 4.94
N SER A 70 24.80 -4.14 3.69
CA SER A 70 26.10 -4.60 3.19
C SER A 70 27.09 -3.48 2.82
N LEU A 71 26.68 -2.20 2.79
CA LEU A 71 27.55 -1.08 2.37
C LEU A 71 27.80 -0.07 3.52
N PRO A 72 29.06 0.21 3.89
CA PRO A 72 29.37 1.22 4.90
C PRO A 72 28.90 2.61 4.45
N ASN A 73 28.40 3.42 5.39
CA ASN A 73 27.90 4.79 5.17
C ASN A 73 26.74 4.92 4.17
N SER A 74 26.06 3.83 3.83
CA SER A 74 24.91 3.85 2.91
C SER A 74 23.61 3.62 3.65
N ARG A 75 22.55 4.34 3.27
CA ARG A 75 21.19 4.12 3.75
C ARG A 75 20.20 4.30 2.62
N VAL A 76 19.08 3.59 2.69
CA VAL A 76 17.97 3.80 1.77
C VAL A 76 17.20 5.04 2.19
N THR A 77 17.08 6.00 1.26
CA THR A 77 16.43 7.28 1.51
C THR A 77 15.05 7.39 0.86
N MET A 78 14.76 6.56 -0.15
CA MET A 78 13.51 6.56 -0.88
C MET A 78 13.36 5.24 -1.64
N ALA A 79 12.11 4.83 -1.86
CA ALA A 79 11.75 3.83 -2.85
C ALA A 79 10.80 4.46 -3.87
N ILE A 80 11.03 4.16 -5.15
CA ILE A 80 10.16 4.58 -6.25
C ILE A 80 9.83 3.35 -7.08
N ILE A 81 8.57 3.23 -7.48
CA ILE A 81 8.13 2.28 -8.48
C ILE A 81 7.83 3.05 -9.77
N PHE A 82 8.44 2.60 -10.86
CA PHE A 82 8.14 3.05 -12.23
C PHE A 82 7.75 1.82 -13.05
N GLY A 83 6.48 1.71 -13.40
CA GLY A 83 5.95 0.64 -14.24
C GLY A 83 4.74 1.14 -15.00
N THR A 84 3.64 0.38 -14.97
CA THR A 84 2.36 0.85 -15.50
C THR A 84 1.80 2.03 -14.71
N GLY A 85 2.22 2.18 -13.45
CA GLY A 85 1.98 3.36 -12.63
C GLY A 85 3.27 3.85 -11.98
N CYS A 86 3.19 5.02 -11.35
CA CYS A 86 4.30 5.60 -10.59
C CYS A 86 3.85 5.93 -9.16
N ASN A 87 4.66 5.54 -8.18
CA ASN A 87 4.47 5.89 -6.78
C ASN A 87 5.82 5.93 -6.05
N ALA A 88 5.89 6.69 -4.96
CA ALA A 88 7.09 6.82 -4.14
C ALA A 88 6.79 6.70 -2.65
N THR A 89 7.81 6.31 -1.89
CA THR A 89 7.75 6.22 -0.43
C THR A 89 9.06 6.69 0.17
N ILE A 90 8.95 7.53 1.19
CA ILE A 90 10.09 8.15 1.87
C ILE A 90 9.96 8.02 3.39
N PRO A 91 11.08 7.86 4.13
CA PRO A 91 11.09 8.08 5.56
C PRO A 91 11.04 9.58 5.88
N MET A 92 10.23 9.98 6.86
CA MET A 92 10.09 11.35 7.33
C MET A 92 10.20 11.43 8.85
N SER A 93 10.73 12.54 9.36
CA SER A 93 10.68 12.84 10.80
C SER A 93 9.24 13.08 11.23
N LEU A 94 8.89 12.67 12.45
CA LEU A 94 7.57 12.99 13.00
C LEU A 94 7.38 14.51 13.19
N SER A 95 8.47 15.28 13.35
CA SER A 95 8.44 16.74 13.42
C SER A 95 7.97 17.41 12.13
N ASP A 96 8.18 16.75 10.99
CA ASP A 96 7.86 17.30 9.66
C ASP A 96 6.42 16.96 9.25
N LEU A 97 5.74 16.13 10.04
CA LEU A 97 4.36 15.75 9.84
C LEU A 97 3.44 16.64 10.67
N HIS A 98 2.23 16.85 10.14
CA HIS A 98 1.17 17.47 10.92
C HIS A 98 0.93 16.70 12.23
N GLU A 99 0.69 17.42 13.33
CA GLU A 99 0.62 16.88 14.69
C GLU A 99 -0.36 15.69 14.82
N SER A 100 -1.51 15.76 14.15
CA SER A 100 -2.49 14.67 14.13
C SER A 100 -1.93 13.34 13.58
N LYS A 101 -1.07 13.41 12.56
CA LYS A 101 -0.42 12.21 11.96
C LYS A 101 0.74 11.73 12.83
N ALA A 102 1.52 12.65 13.40
CA ALA A 102 2.61 12.31 14.31
C ALA A 102 2.09 11.59 15.57
N LYS A 103 1.02 12.09 16.19
CA LYS A 103 0.36 11.49 17.36
C LYS A 103 -0.12 10.05 17.11
N LEU A 104 -0.62 9.76 15.91
CA LEU A 104 -1.01 8.39 15.51
C LEU A 104 0.17 7.42 15.51
N VAL A 105 1.37 7.87 15.16
CA VAL A 105 2.58 7.03 15.22
C VAL A 105 3.06 6.91 16.67
N SER A 106 3.22 8.03 17.37
CA SER A 106 3.72 8.05 18.75
C SER A 106 2.81 7.32 19.74
N SER A 107 1.50 7.26 19.49
CA SER A 107 0.57 6.47 20.31
C SER A 107 0.76 4.96 20.17
N ARG A 108 1.33 4.49 19.06
CA ARG A 108 1.69 3.08 18.84
C ARG A 108 3.09 2.76 19.34
N ASP A 109 4.01 3.71 19.20
CA ASP A 109 5.37 3.61 19.70
C ASP A 109 5.89 4.98 20.14
N SER A 110 5.99 5.20 21.46
CA SER A 110 6.43 6.47 22.04
C SER A 110 7.90 6.80 21.78
N LYS A 111 8.70 5.82 21.32
CA LYS A 111 10.12 6.01 20.98
C LYS A 111 10.34 6.31 19.50
N ALA A 112 9.30 6.22 18.68
CA ALA A 112 9.42 6.49 17.26
C ALA A 112 9.77 7.97 17.01
N THR A 113 10.86 8.22 16.29
CA THR A 113 11.27 9.56 15.84
C THR A 113 10.98 9.80 14.36
N GLN A 114 10.76 8.73 13.60
CA GLN A 114 10.47 8.76 12.17
C GLN A 114 9.35 7.78 11.82
N THR A 115 8.73 8.02 10.67
CA THR A 115 7.78 7.09 10.04
C THR A 115 7.99 7.05 8.54
N VAL A 116 7.40 6.05 7.89
CA VAL A 116 7.43 5.91 6.43
C VAL A 116 6.16 6.51 5.86
N VAL A 117 6.31 7.37 4.84
CA VAL A 117 5.22 8.06 4.16
C VAL A 117 5.15 7.60 2.71
N ASN A 118 4.01 7.04 2.35
CA ASN A 118 3.65 6.81 0.96
C ASN A 118 3.11 8.12 0.37
N THR A 119 3.72 8.62 -0.70
CA THR A 119 3.43 9.96 -1.22
C THR A 119 2.25 10.00 -2.17
N GLU A 120 1.92 8.87 -2.82
CA GLU A 120 0.92 8.82 -3.90
C GLU A 120 1.17 9.93 -4.93
N ILE A 121 2.42 10.06 -5.38
CA ILE A 121 2.91 11.19 -6.21
C ILE A 121 2.15 11.40 -7.53
N THR A 122 1.33 10.44 -7.94
CA THR A 122 0.51 10.50 -9.17
C THR A 122 -0.98 10.74 -8.91
N ILE A 123 -1.40 10.89 -7.66
CA ILE A 123 -2.82 11.09 -7.33
C ILE A 123 -3.33 12.44 -7.86
N SER A 124 -4.63 12.52 -8.10
CA SER A 124 -5.30 13.72 -8.61
C SER A 124 -4.88 14.97 -7.83
N GLY A 125 -4.39 15.98 -8.57
CA GLY A 125 -3.82 17.22 -8.03
C GLY A 125 -2.29 17.31 -8.12
N ALA A 126 -1.57 16.20 -8.34
CA ALA A 126 -0.12 16.21 -8.46
C ALA A 126 0.42 16.79 -9.78
N ALA A 127 -0.45 17.04 -10.76
CA ALA A 127 -0.08 17.58 -12.08
C ALA A 127 0.16 19.10 -12.08
N ALA A 128 -0.21 19.84 -11.02
CA ALA A 128 -0.09 21.31 -11.00
C ALA A 128 1.33 21.82 -11.33
N PRO A 129 2.42 21.24 -10.78
CA PRO A 129 3.77 21.65 -11.17
C PRO A 129 4.09 21.40 -12.65
N LEU A 130 3.54 20.34 -13.27
CA LEU A 130 3.74 20.05 -14.69
C LEU A 130 3.07 21.10 -15.58
N LYS A 131 1.91 21.62 -15.16
CA LYS A 131 1.20 22.71 -15.82
C LYS A 131 1.93 24.04 -15.66
N GLU A 132 2.33 24.38 -14.43
CA GLU A 132 3.04 25.62 -14.13
C GLU A 132 4.38 25.73 -14.86
N LEU A 133 5.05 24.59 -15.06
CA LEU A 133 6.32 24.51 -15.77
C LEU A 133 6.17 24.31 -17.29
N ASN A 134 4.95 24.33 -17.83
CA ASN A 134 4.65 24.09 -19.25
C ASN A 134 5.27 22.79 -19.82
N ILE A 135 5.25 21.73 -19.01
CA ILE A 135 5.75 20.40 -19.41
C ILE A 135 4.65 19.63 -20.16
N GLU A 136 3.38 19.82 -19.79
CA GLU A 136 2.24 19.17 -20.45
C GLU A 136 2.10 19.60 -21.91
N THR A 137 1.90 18.62 -22.79
CA THR A 137 1.64 18.84 -24.21
C THR A 137 0.16 18.62 -24.54
N ARG A 138 -0.23 18.98 -25.76
CA ARG A 138 -1.58 18.70 -26.26
C ARG A 138 -1.96 17.21 -26.21
N TRP A 139 -0.97 16.33 -26.36
CA TRP A 139 -1.17 14.88 -26.38
C TRP A 139 -1.46 14.34 -24.98
N ASP A 140 -0.84 14.91 -23.95
CA ASP A 140 -1.10 14.54 -22.56
C ASP A 140 -2.55 14.89 -22.18
N ILE A 141 -3.04 16.05 -22.62
CA ILE A 141 -4.43 16.49 -22.40
C ILE A 141 -5.44 15.57 -23.11
N GLU A 142 -5.14 15.19 -24.36
CA GLU A 142 -6.01 14.30 -25.13
C GLU A 142 -6.05 12.89 -24.55
N LEU A 143 -4.89 12.39 -24.10
CA LEU A 143 -4.77 11.10 -23.41
C LEU A 143 -5.55 11.09 -22.10
N ASP A 144 -5.37 12.10 -21.24
CA ASP A 144 -6.09 12.21 -19.96
C ASP A 144 -7.61 12.23 -20.15
N ARG A 145 -8.10 12.94 -21.17
CA ARG A 145 -9.54 12.96 -21.51
C ARG A 145 -10.06 11.59 -21.97
N ALA A 146 -9.22 10.79 -22.61
CA ALA A 146 -9.57 9.45 -23.08
C ALA A 146 -9.44 8.38 -21.97
N CYS A 147 -8.81 8.69 -20.84
CA CYS A 147 -8.70 7.78 -19.71
C CYS A 147 -10.06 7.51 -19.07
N SER A 148 -10.19 6.35 -18.41
CA SER A 148 -11.42 5.95 -17.71
C SER A 148 -11.85 6.91 -16.61
N ARG A 149 -10.93 7.78 -16.14
CA ARG A 149 -11.16 8.75 -15.08
C ARG A 149 -10.28 9.99 -15.31
N PRO A 150 -10.70 10.93 -16.18
CA PRO A 150 -9.90 12.12 -16.49
C PRO A 150 -9.53 12.93 -15.25
N GLY A 151 -8.32 13.49 -15.23
CA GLY A 151 -7.74 14.23 -14.10
C GLY A 151 -7.31 13.34 -12.93
N PHE A 152 -7.26 12.02 -13.11
CA PHE A 152 -6.86 11.04 -12.10
C PHE A 152 -6.02 9.93 -12.74
N GLN A 153 -4.75 9.81 -12.30
CA GLN A 153 -3.77 8.78 -12.69
C GLN A 153 -3.85 8.31 -14.15
#